data_AF-A0A7R9FSI9-F1
#
_entry.id   AF-A0A7R9FSI9-F1
#
_cell.length_a   1.000
_cell.length_b   1.000
_cell.length_c   1.000
_cell.angle_alpha   90.00
_cell.angle_beta   90.00
_cell.angle_gamma   90.00
#
_symmetry.space_group_name_H-M   'P 1'
#
loop_
_entity.id
_entity.type
_entity.pdbx_description
1 polymer ?
#
loop_
_entity_poly.entity_id
_entity_poly.type
_entity_poly.pdbx_seq_one_letter_code
_entity_poly.pdbx_strand_id
1 'polypeptide(L)'
;MKLTSYKKDGMLLREEFKLKGLFSYLRCFHSLAQKRHDDTSPGTENELEDVPRVLGPLELNLPNSDTLWVSNPRPDHSASYYNFSLFTFSLNDLRPEMKKILCPTDCRLRPDIRKLEEGDLSRASALKHSLEEKQRESRKKRARFGKEADPEALWFKLGRNPHTKEEDWVFTEQYWERDFSKCPDIF
;
A
#
# COMPACT_ATOMS: atom_id res chain seq x y z
N MET A 1 4.90 -2.35 20.77
CA MET A 1 5.80 -2.99 19.80
C MET A 1 4.94 -3.94 18.97
N LYS A 2 4.74 -3.68 17.67
CA LYS A 2 3.90 -4.55 16.83
C LYS A 2 4.85 -5.54 16.15
N LEU A 3 4.82 -6.79 16.60
CA LEU A 3 5.60 -7.87 16.00
C LEU A 3 4.81 -8.37 14.78
N THR A 4 5.38 -8.25 13.60
CA THR A 4 4.88 -8.95 12.41
C THR A 4 5.73 -10.20 12.22
N SER A 5 5.09 -11.37 12.29
CA SER A 5 5.76 -12.65 12.07
C SER A 5 5.13 -13.36 10.87
N TYR A 6 5.96 -13.77 9.91
CA TYR A 6 5.54 -14.54 8.75
C TYR A 6 6.11 -15.96 8.81
N LYS A 7 5.29 -16.97 8.49
CA LYS A 7 5.66 -18.38 8.55
C LYS A 7 5.37 -19.07 7.23
N LYS A 8 6.39 -19.72 6.66
CA LYS A 8 6.27 -20.60 5.49
C LYS A 8 7.36 -21.67 5.53
N ASP A 9 7.01 -22.92 5.23
CA ASP A 9 7.95 -24.05 5.07
C ASP A 9 8.97 -24.22 6.21
N GLY A 10 8.52 -24.03 7.46
CA GLY A 10 9.37 -24.17 8.65
C GLY A 10 10.29 -22.97 8.98
N MET A 11 10.34 -21.96 8.10
CA MET A 11 11.01 -20.69 8.36
C MET A 11 10.06 -19.70 9.03
N LEU A 12 10.59 -18.98 10.02
CA LEU A 12 9.94 -17.85 10.68
C LEU A 12 10.74 -16.59 10.42
N LEU A 13 10.10 -15.60 9.80
CA LEU A 13 10.61 -14.23 9.71
C LEU A 13 9.99 -13.40 10.84
N ARG A 14 10.84 -12.76 11.65
CA ARG A 14 10.43 -11.80 12.68
C ARG A 14 11.00 -10.43 12.35
N GLU A 15 10.13 -9.44 12.28
CA GLU A 15 10.52 -8.04 12.11
C GLU A 15 10.25 -7.26 13.39
N GLU A 16 11.28 -6.56 13.86
CA GLU A 16 11.20 -5.68 15.02
C GLU A 16 11.56 -4.24 14.65
N PHE A 17 10.57 -3.35 14.77
CA PHE A 17 10.76 -1.92 14.58
C PHE A 17 11.22 -1.28 15.90
N LYS A 18 12.44 -0.75 15.92
CA LYS A 18 12.95 0.02 17.07
C LYS A 18 12.51 1.48 16.94
N LEU A 19 11.57 1.90 17.78
CA LEU A 19 11.22 3.31 17.95
C LEU A 19 12.37 3.99 18.71
N LYS A 20 13.18 4.79 18.02
CA LYS A 20 14.11 5.70 18.66
C LYS A 20 13.42 7.08 18.81
N GLY A 21 13.66 7.79 19.93
CA GLY A 21 12.93 9.03 20.31
C GLY A 21 13.10 10.22 19.35
N LEU A 22 12.42 11.34 19.62
CA LEU A 22 12.34 12.52 18.71
C LEU A 22 13.69 13.13 18.27
N PHE A 23 14.80 12.87 18.99
CA PHE A 23 16.15 13.33 18.63
C PHE A 23 16.98 12.29 17.84
N SER A 24 16.40 11.12 17.59
CA SER A 24 17.00 10.09 16.74
C SER A 24 16.47 10.25 15.31
N TYR A 25 17.39 10.48 14.39
CA TYR A 25 17.05 10.70 12.98
C TYR A 25 17.05 9.41 12.16
N LEU A 26 17.44 8.27 12.73
CA LEU A 26 17.39 6.97 12.06
C LEU A 26 16.24 6.12 12.58
N ARG A 27 15.39 5.67 11.65
CA ARG A 27 14.51 4.52 11.85
C ARG A 27 15.25 3.31 11.31
N CYS A 28 15.56 2.35 12.17
CA CYS A 28 16.05 1.03 11.76
C CYS A 28 15.04 -0.03 12.19
N PHE A 29 14.95 -1.10 11.41
CA PHE A 29 14.27 -2.32 11.81
C PHE A 29 15.26 -3.48 11.71
N HIS A 30 15.07 -4.48 12.54
CA HIS A 30 15.85 -5.70 12.49
C HIS A 30 14.95 -6.83 12.01
N SER A 31 15.40 -7.60 11.03
CA SER A 31 14.69 -8.78 10.53
C SER A 31 15.55 -10.00 10.78
N LEU A 32 15.00 -10.98 11.52
CA LEU A 32 15.66 -12.25 11.81
C LEU A 32 14.88 -13.38 11.14
N ALA A 33 15.59 -14.15 10.32
CA ALA A 33 15.10 -15.40 9.74
C ALA A 33 15.62 -16.58 10.56
N GLN A 34 14.73 -17.30 11.25
CA GLN A 34 15.08 -18.49 12.02
C GLN A 34 14.50 -19.75 11.36
N LYS A 35 15.37 -20.74 11.11
CA LYS A 35 14.99 -22.10 10.75
C LYS A 35 14.89 -22.91 12.05
N ARG A 36 13.73 -23.49 12.37
CA ARG A 36 13.65 -24.35 13.56
C ARG A 36 14.48 -25.62 13.34
N HIS A 37 15.42 -25.87 14.24
CA HIS A 37 15.98 -27.19 14.50
C HIS A 37 15.18 -27.82 15.65
N ASP A 38 14.82 -29.09 15.51
CA ASP A 38 14.34 -29.89 16.65
C ASP A 38 15.51 -30.10 17.63
N ASP A 39 15.21 -29.79 18.89
CA ASP A 39 15.84 -30.16 20.16
C ASP A 39 17.30 -29.77 20.52
N THR A 40 17.33 -28.99 21.62
CA THR A 40 18.24 -29.03 22.79
C THR A 40 19.56 -28.21 22.80
N SER A 41 19.60 -27.30 23.80
CA SER A 41 20.73 -26.67 24.52
C SER A 41 21.05 -25.18 24.29
N PRO A 42 21.52 -24.48 25.35
CA PRO A 42 21.09 -23.12 25.66
C PRO A 42 22.12 -22.04 25.31
N GLY A 43 21.60 -20.83 25.09
CA GLY A 43 22.24 -19.58 25.49
C GLY A 43 23.48 -19.16 24.73
N THR A 44 23.31 -18.25 23.77
CA THR A 44 24.34 -17.25 23.49
C THR A 44 23.64 -15.93 23.26
N GLU A 45 23.56 -15.13 24.33
CA GLU A 45 23.24 -13.72 24.24
C GLU A 45 24.41 -13.04 23.52
N ASN A 46 24.27 -12.80 22.21
CA ASN A 46 25.22 -11.97 21.49
C ASN A 46 24.84 -10.51 21.73
N GLU A 47 25.73 -9.81 22.42
CA GLU A 47 25.66 -8.39 22.68
C GLU A 47 25.52 -7.59 21.37
N LEU A 48 24.58 -6.65 21.38
CA LEU A 48 24.22 -5.79 20.27
C LEU A 48 25.23 -4.64 20.16
N GLU A 49 26.20 -4.73 19.25
CA GLU A 49 27.03 -3.57 18.92
C GLU A 49 26.20 -2.50 18.20
N ASP A 50 26.40 -1.25 18.62
CA ASP A 50 25.63 -0.08 18.20
C ASP A 50 25.98 0.32 16.75
N VAL A 51 24.98 0.28 15.86
CA VAL A 51 25.14 0.59 14.43
C VAL A 51 25.47 2.09 14.23
N PRO A 52 26.55 2.46 13.52
CA PRO A 52 26.94 3.85 13.32
C PRO A 52 25.90 4.66 12.54
N ARG A 53 25.74 5.93 12.93
CA ARG A 53 24.82 6.93 12.35
C ARG A 53 25.42 7.53 11.07
N VAL A 54 24.71 7.44 9.93
CA VAL A 54 25.06 8.16 8.69
C VAL A 54 23.81 8.80 8.08
N LEU A 55 23.93 10.06 7.65
CA LEU A 55 22.92 10.83 6.91
C LEU A 55 23.29 10.85 5.42
N GLY A 56 22.57 10.07 4.59
CA GLY A 56 22.79 9.92 3.14
C GLY A 56 22.11 8.64 2.63
N PRO A 57 22.06 8.36 1.31
CA PRO A 57 21.64 7.05 0.81
C PRO A 57 22.47 5.99 1.55
N LEU A 58 21.80 5.15 2.35
CA LEU A 58 22.43 4.30 3.34
C LEU A 58 23.28 3.21 2.66
N GLU A 59 24.55 3.50 2.39
CA GLU A 59 25.56 2.45 2.35
C GLU A 59 25.99 2.17 3.81
N LEU A 60 25.19 1.35 4.49
CA LEU A 60 25.62 0.70 5.71
C LEU A 60 26.70 -0.31 5.31
N ASN A 61 27.95 0.14 5.21
CA ASN A 61 29.11 -0.69 4.93
C ASN A 61 29.43 -1.57 6.14
N LEU A 62 28.50 -2.47 6.47
CA LEU A 62 28.66 -3.48 7.50
C LEU A 62 29.54 -4.60 6.90
N PRO A 63 30.66 -4.96 7.54
CA PRO A 63 31.50 -6.04 7.06
C PRO A 63 30.70 -7.36 7.03
N ASN A 64 30.92 -8.17 5.99
CA ASN A 64 30.20 -9.43 5.74
C ASN A 64 28.68 -9.27 5.54
N SER A 65 28.23 -8.14 4.98
CA SER A 65 26.83 -7.92 4.64
C SER A 65 26.62 -7.79 3.13
N ASP A 66 25.48 -8.27 2.65
CA ASP A 66 25.02 -8.10 1.28
C ASP A 66 23.82 -7.16 1.23
N THR A 67 23.80 -6.26 0.25
CA THR A 67 22.68 -5.36 0.04
C THR A 67 21.54 -6.08 -0.67
N LEU A 68 20.41 -6.28 0.03
CA LEU A 68 19.22 -6.93 -0.54
C LEU A 68 18.31 -5.98 -1.32
N TRP A 69 18.21 -4.73 -0.89
CA TRP A 69 17.34 -3.73 -1.51
C TRP A 69 17.82 -2.31 -1.22
N VAL A 70 17.72 -1.45 -2.24
CA VAL A 70 17.97 -0.01 -2.14
C VAL A 70 16.78 0.74 -2.71
N SER A 71 16.34 1.78 -2.03
CA SER A 71 15.32 2.68 -2.56
C SER A 71 15.90 3.50 -3.72
N ASN A 72 15.12 3.66 -4.78
CA ASN A 72 15.45 4.64 -5.82
C ASN A 72 15.49 6.07 -5.22
N PRO A 73 16.43 6.92 -5.66
CA PRO A 73 16.45 8.32 -5.26
C PRO A 73 15.18 9.02 -5.74
N ARG A 74 14.73 10.02 -4.98
CA ARG A 74 13.61 10.87 -5.39
C ARG A 74 14.07 11.87 -6.45
N PRO A 75 13.19 12.30 -7.37
CA PRO A 75 13.48 13.41 -8.28
C PRO A 75 13.84 14.69 -7.53
N ASP A 76 14.69 15.52 -8.13
CA ASP A 76 15.14 16.79 -7.54
C ASP A 76 13.98 17.72 -7.15
N HIS A 77 12.95 17.77 -7.98
CA HIS A 77 11.76 18.61 -7.77
C HIS A 77 10.69 17.93 -6.90
N SER A 78 10.95 16.76 -6.32
CA SER A 78 9.95 16.01 -5.54
C SER A 78 9.34 16.83 -4.40
N ALA A 79 10.09 17.71 -3.74
CA ALA A 79 9.60 18.58 -2.68
C ALA A 79 8.43 19.48 -3.13
N SER A 80 8.43 19.92 -4.39
CA SER A 80 7.35 20.72 -4.98
C SER A 80 6.11 19.89 -5.33
N TYR A 81 6.23 18.56 -5.39
CA TYR A 81 5.19 17.63 -5.78
C TYR A 81 4.98 16.57 -4.69
N TYR A 82 4.67 17.04 -3.47
CA TYR A 82 4.29 16.18 -2.35
C TYR A 82 5.35 15.12 -1.95
N ASN A 83 6.62 15.36 -2.26
CA ASN A 83 7.74 14.44 -2.05
C ASN A 83 7.57 13.08 -2.75
N PHE A 84 6.90 13.07 -3.90
CA PHE A 84 6.65 11.86 -4.67
C PHE A 84 7.93 11.22 -5.23
N SER A 85 7.91 9.89 -5.29
CA SER A 85 8.88 9.10 -6.06
C SER A 85 8.49 9.08 -7.53
N LEU A 86 9.41 8.72 -8.43
CA LEU A 86 9.09 8.49 -9.85
C LEU A 86 7.98 7.46 -10.04
N PHE A 87 7.98 6.41 -9.22
CA PHE A 87 6.89 5.43 -9.22
C PHE A 87 5.55 6.08 -8.90
N THR A 88 5.50 6.92 -7.86
CA THR A 88 4.28 7.63 -7.47
C THR A 88 3.77 8.58 -8.56
N PHE A 89 4.66 9.31 -9.24
CA PHE A 89 4.30 10.12 -10.40
C PHE A 89 3.61 9.31 -11.51
N SER A 90 4.07 8.08 -11.75
CA SER A 90 3.50 7.21 -12.79
C SER A 90 2.13 6.62 -12.45
N LEU A 91 1.75 6.55 -11.16
CA LEU A 91 0.53 5.86 -10.73
C LEU A 91 -0.73 6.45 -11.35
N ASN A 92 -0.77 7.79 -11.41
CA ASN A 92 -1.92 8.52 -11.92
C ASN A 92 -1.70 9.02 -13.36
N ASP A 93 -0.69 8.55 -14.09
CA ASP A 93 -0.59 8.90 -15.51
C ASP A 93 -1.75 8.26 -16.31
N LEU A 94 -2.45 9.07 -17.11
CA LEU A 94 -3.63 8.67 -17.87
C LEU A 94 -3.43 8.97 -19.35
N ARG A 95 -2.95 7.97 -20.09
CA ARG A 95 -2.73 8.07 -21.53
C ARG A 95 -4.03 7.87 -22.31
N PRO A 96 -4.22 8.54 -23.47
CA PRO A 96 -5.47 8.43 -24.24
C PRO A 96 -5.88 7.00 -24.61
N GLU A 97 -4.92 6.12 -24.90
CA GLU A 97 -5.15 4.71 -25.21
C GLU A 97 -5.70 3.92 -24.00
N MET A 98 -5.36 4.32 -22.78
CA MET A 98 -5.80 3.64 -21.56
C MET A 98 -7.30 3.84 -21.33
N LYS A 99 -7.87 5.00 -21.71
CA LYS A 99 -9.29 5.31 -21.52
C LYS A 99 -10.23 4.28 -22.15
N LYS A 100 -9.78 3.56 -23.19
CA LYS A 100 -10.58 2.53 -23.88
C LYS A 100 -10.61 1.18 -23.15
N ILE A 101 -9.66 0.93 -22.25
CA ILE A 101 -9.45 -0.37 -21.59
C ILE A 101 -9.63 -0.32 -20.07
N LEU A 102 -9.61 0.88 -19.48
CA LEU A 102 -9.75 1.07 -18.05
C LEU A 102 -11.19 0.81 -17.63
N CYS A 103 -11.33 0.26 -16.42
CA CYS A 103 -12.62 0.20 -15.76
C CYS A 103 -13.15 1.64 -15.54
N PRO A 104 -14.45 1.90 -15.75
CA PRO A 104 -15.05 3.22 -15.50
C PRO A 104 -14.86 3.73 -14.07
N THR A 105 -14.57 2.84 -13.11
CA THR A 105 -14.32 3.17 -11.70
C THR A 105 -12.83 3.34 -11.36
N ASP A 106 -11.92 3.25 -12.35
CA ASP A 106 -10.48 3.44 -12.12
C ASP A 106 -10.19 4.83 -11.55
N CYS A 107 -9.33 4.90 -10.54
CA CYS A 107 -9.06 6.15 -9.83
C CYS A 107 -8.43 7.22 -10.73
N ARG A 108 -7.79 6.85 -11.85
CA ARG A 108 -7.25 7.81 -12.81
C ARG A 108 -8.33 8.67 -13.44
N LEU A 109 -9.57 8.19 -13.48
CA LEU A 109 -10.69 8.91 -14.07
C LEU A 109 -11.37 9.88 -13.07
N ARG A 110 -10.91 9.93 -11.82
CA ARG A 110 -11.45 10.85 -10.81
C ARG A 110 -11.27 12.32 -11.21
N PRO A 111 -12.35 13.08 -11.39
CA PRO A 111 -12.26 14.44 -11.92
C PRO A 111 -11.65 15.43 -10.92
N ASP A 112 -11.85 15.22 -9.61
CA ASP A 112 -11.31 16.06 -8.55
C ASP A 112 -9.77 15.95 -8.46
N ILE A 113 -9.23 14.72 -8.55
CA ILE A 113 -7.78 14.49 -8.57
C ILE A 113 -7.16 15.10 -9.83
N ARG A 114 -7.82 15.00 -10.98
CA ARG A 114 -7.30 15.63 -12.22
C ARG A 114 -7.22 17.14 -12.12
N LYS A 115 -8.26 17.78 -11.58
CA LYS A 115 -8.22 19.24 -11.37
C LYS A 115 -7.16 19.66 -10.37
N LEU A 116 -6.91 18.83 -9.34
CA LEU A 116 -5.82 19.08 -8.41
C LEU A 116 -4.44 19.02 -9.11
N GLU A 117 -4.22 18.02 -9.97
CA GLU A 117 -2.96 17.89 -10.74
C GLU A 117 -2.75 19.02 -11.74
N GLU A 118 -3.84 19.53 -12.34
CA GLU A 118 -3.83 20.71 -13.21
C GLU A 118 -3.62 22.03 -12.42
N GLY A 119 -3.63 21.99 -11.09
CA GLY A 119 -3.49 23.17 -10.21
C GLY A 119 -4.77 23.96 -9.97
N ASP A 120 -5.92 23.49 -10.46
CA ASP A 120 -7.23 24.13 -10.28
C ASP A 120 -7.86 23.70 -8.94
N LEU A 121 -7.34 24.29 -7.85
CA LEU A 121 -7.76 23.96 -6.47
C LEU A 121 -9.25 24.22 -6.22
N SER A 122 -9.80 25.28 -6.81
CA SER A 122 -11.21 25.66 -6.63
C SER A 122 -12.13 24.62 -7.25
N ARG A 123 -11.90 24.21 -8.50
CA ARG A 123 -12.72 23.15 -9.12
C ARG A 123 -12.48 21.79 -8.48
N ALA A 124 -11.25 21.47 -8.10
CA ALA A 124 -10.95 20.22 -7.41
C ALA A 124 -11.76 20.09 -6.11
N SER A 125 -11.83 21.16 -5.32
CA SER A 125 -12.61 21.20 -4.08
C SER A 125 -14.12 21.01 -4.34
N ALA A 126 -14.67 21.69 -5.34
CA ALA A 126 -16.09 21.55 -5.70
C ALA A 126 -16.44 20.13 -6.18
N LEU A 127 -15.60 19.55 -7.04
CA LEU A 127 -15.78 18.17 -7.53
C LEU A 127 -15.65 17.15 -6.40
N LYS A 128 -14.67 17.32 -5.51
CA LYS A 128 -14.52 16.47 -4.32
C LYS A 128 -15.79 16.48 -3.47
N HIS A 129 -16.35 17.66 -3.21
CA HIS A 129 -17.60 17.78 -2.45
C HIS A 129 -18.75 17.04 -3.14
N SER A 130 -18.93 17.24 -4.45
CA SER A 130 -19.96 16.55 -5.24
C SER A 130 -19.83 15.01 -5.17
N LEU A 131 -18.60 14.49 -5.29
CA LEU A 131 -18.33 13.05 -5.19
C LEU A 131 -18.66 12.50 -3.79
N GLU A 132 -18.30 13.22 -2.74
CA GLU A 132 -18.59 12.83 -1.35
C GLU A 132 -20.09 12.83 -1.06
N GLU A 133 -20.84 13.82 -1.57
CA GLU A 133 -22.31 13.83 -1.48
C GLU A 133 -22.93 12.67 -2.27
N LYS A 134 -22.49 12.40 -3.52
CA LYS A 134 -22.96 11.25 -4.32
C LYS A 134 -22.76 9.94 -3.55
N GLN A 135 -21.59 9.77 -2.92
CA GLN A 135 -21.29 8.60 -2.10
C GLN A 135 -22.15 8.54 -0.83
N ARG A 136 -22.42 9.70 -0.19
CA ARG A 136 -23.28 9.77 1.01
C ARG A 136 -24.73 9.41 0.68
N GLU A 137 -25.25 9.85 -0.46
CA GLU A 137 -26.60 9.50 -0.91
C GLU A 137 -26.72 8.02 -1.29
N SER A 138 -25.72 7.43 -1.95
CA SER A 138 -25.68 5.97 -2.16
C SER A 138 -25.73 5.20 -0.82
N ARG A 139 -24.94 5.62 0.18
CA ARG A 139 -24.98 5.01 1.53
C ARG A 139 -26.35 5.14 2.20
N LYS A 140 -27.03 6.29 2.09
CA LYS A 140 -28.38 6.48 2.63
C LYS A 140 -29.40 5.57 1.95
N LYS A 141 -29.32 5.42 0.61
CA LYS A 141 -30.19 4.50 -0.15
C LYS A 141 -29.97 3.05 0.31
N ARG A 142 -28.72 2.63 0.52
CA ARG A 142 -28.39 1.30 1.08
C ARG A 142 -29.01 1.05 2.44
N ALA A 143 -28.95 2.03 3.34
CA ALA A 143 -29.55 1.90 4.67
C ALA A 143 -31.08 1.80 4.62
N ARG A 144 -31.73 2.42 3.63
CA ARG A 144 -33.20 2.42 3.49
C ARG A 144 -33.75 1.21 2.74
N PHE A 145 -33.07 0.77 1.67
CA PHE A 145 -33.56 -0.25 0.74
C PHE A 145 -32.81 -1.58 0.82
N GLY A 146 -31.82 -1.71 1.72
CA GLY A 146 -31.05 -2.94 1.91
C GLY A 146 -29.92 -3.13 0.89
N LYS A 147 -29.34 -4.35 0.87
CA LYS A 147 -28.17 -4.71 0.04
C LYS A 147 -28.44 -4.65 -1.47
N GLU A 148 -29.70 -4.68 -1.92
CA GLU A 148 -30.05 -4.58 -3.34
C GLU A 148 -29.73 -3.21 -3.96
N ALA A 149 -29.43 -2.19 -3.13
CA ALA A 149 -29.25 -0.81 -3.58
C ALA A 149 -27.79 -0.42 -3.94
N ASP A 150 -26.81 -1.32 -3.81
CA ASP A 150 -25.40 -1.00 -4.10
C ASP A 150 -24.70 -2.18 -4.81
N PRO A 151 -23.78 -1.92 -5.75
CA PRO A 151 -22.97 -2.99 -6.35
C PRO A 151 -22.07 -3.62 -5.29
N GLU A 152 -22.20 -4.94 -5.16
CA GLU A 152 -21.24 -5.75 -4.44
C GLU A 152 -19.82 -5.52 -4.99
N ALA A 153 -18.80 -5.76 -4.17
CA ALA A 153 -17.42 -5.67 -4.62
C ALA A 153 -17.21 -6.61 -5.82
N LEU A 154 -17.16 -6.03 -7.04
CA LEU A 154 -17.20 -6.81 -8.29
C LEU A 154 -15.97 -7.72 -8.46
N TRP A 155 -14.83 -7.25 -7.97
CA TRP A 155 -13.53 -7.88 -8.22
C TRP A 155 -13.03 -8.74 -7.07
N PHE A 156 -13.71 -8.68 -5.91
CA PHE A 156 -13.29 -9.37 -4.70
C PHE A 156 -14.51 -9.90 -3.95
N LYS A 157 -14.38 -11.11 -3.39
CA LYS A 157 -15.40 -11.70 -2.53
C LYS A 157 -14.82 -12.02 -1.17
N LEU A 158 -15.66 -11.92 -0.14
CA LEU A 158 -15.27 -12.39 1.19
C LEU A 158 -15.10 -13.91 1.15
N GLY A 159 -13.97 -14.41 1.63
CA GLY A 159 -13.63 -15.82 1.57
C GLY A 159 -12.50 -16.17 2.52
N ARG A 160 -12.13 -17.46 2.57
CA ARG A 160 -11.06 -17.93 3.45
C ARG A 160 -9.72 -17.89 2.72
N ASN A 161 -8.76 -17.14 3.23
CA ASN A 161 -7.43 -17.04 2.65
C ASN A 161 -6.72 -18.43 2.73
N PRO A 162 -6.17 -18.95 1.63
CA PRO A 162 -5.59 -20.29 1.59
C PRO A 162 -4.33 -20.44 2.46
N HIS A 163 -3.62 -19.34 2.72
CA HIS A 163 -2.36 -19.34 3.47
C HIS A 163 -2.58 -19.02 4.96
N THR A 164 -3.33 -17.96 5.28
CA THR A 164 -3.54 -17.53 6.67
C THR A 164 -4.68 -18.28 7.36
N LYS A 165 -5.58 -18.90 6.58
CA LYS A 165 -6.82 -19.56 7.06
C LYS A 165 -7.82 -18.61 7.74
N GLU A 166 -7.62 -17.30 7.63
CA GLU A 166 -8.51 -16.26 8.13
C GLU A 166 -9.49 -15.80 7.04
N GLU A 167 -10.54 -15.08 7.45
CA GLU A 167 -11.46 -14.42 6.52
C GLU A 167 -10.78 -13.20 5.88
N ASP A 168 -10.86 -13.10 4.56
CA ASP A 168 -10.16 -12.09 3.77
C ASP A 168 -10.92 -11.79 2.46
N TRP A 169 -10.56 -10.71 1.78
CA TRP A 169 -11.07 -10.38 0.45
C TRP A 169 -10.27 -11.12 -0.62
N VAL A 170 -10.88 -12.13 -1.23
CA VAL A 170 -10.27 -12.98 -2.25
C VAL A 170 -10.60 -12.43 -3.64
N PHE A 171 -9.57 -12.20 -4.44
CA PHE A 171 -9.70 -11.76 -5.83
C PHE A 171 -10.49 -12.77 -6.67
N THR A 172 -11.42 -12.30 -7.50
CA THR A 172 -12.30 -13.16 -8.32
C THR A 172 -11.73 -13.46 -9.71
N GLU A 173 -10.60 -12.85 -10.10
CA GLU A 173 -9.98 -12.95 -11.45
C GLU A 173 -10.78 -12.30 -12.58
N GLN A 174 -12.05 -11.97 -12.36
CA GLN A 174 -12.97 -11.40 -13.34
C GLN A 174 -12.59 -10.00 -13.84
N TYR A 175 -11.79 -9.23 -13.08
CA TYR A 175 -11.36 -7.88 -13.49
C TYR A 175 -10.65 -7.90 -14.86
N TRP A 176 -9.87 -8.95 -15.11
CA TRP A 176 -9.06 -9.08 -16.33
C TRP A 176 -9.87 -9.53 -17.55
N GLU A 177 -11.12 -9.98 -17.37
CA GLU A 177 -12.05 -10.32 -18.45
C GLU A 177 -12.58 -9.07 -19.17
N ARG A 178 -12.39 -7.87 -18.58
CA ARG A 178 -12.78 -6.57 -19.13
C ARG A 178 -14.28 -6.37 -19.37
N ASP A 179 -15.13 -7.17 -18.73
CA ASP A 179 -16.56 -6.89 -18.66
C ASP A 179 -16.86 -5.87 -17.56
N PHE A 180 -17.08 -4.62 -17.96
CA PHE A 180 -17.42 -3.51 -17.06
C PHE A 180 -18.90 -3.14 -17.09
N SER A 181 -19.77 -3.98 -17.66
CA SER A 181 -21.22 -3.72 -17.77
C SER A 181 -21.91 -3.53 -16.43
N LYS A 182 -21.38 -4.17 -15.37
CA LYS A 182 -21.90 -4.12 -13.99
C LYS A 182 -21.27 -3.00 -13.16
N CYS A 183 -20.34 -2.21 -13.72
CA CYS A 183 -19.65 -1.16 -12.98
C CYS A 183 -20.60 0.00 -12.66
N PRO A 184 -20.66 0.45 -11.40
CA PRO A 184 -21.42 1.66 -11.06
C PRO A 184 -20.79 2.92 -11.65
N ASP A 185 -21.64 3.90 -11.89
CA ASP A 185 -21.21 5.28 -12.07
C ASP A 185 -20.97 5.95 -10.70
N ILE A 186 -19.69 6.15 -10.36
CA ILE A 186 -19.25 6.71 -9.09
C ILE A 186 -18.66 8.12 -9.21
N PHE A 187 -18.59 8.70 -10.42
CA PHE A 187 -17.98 10.01 -10.67
C PHE A 187 -18.99 11.13 -10.98
#